data_AF-C4KCT3-F1
#
_entry.id   AF-C4KCT3-F1
#
_cell.length_a   1.000
_cell.length_b   1.000
_cell.length_c   1.000
_cell.angle_alpha   90.00
_cell.angle_beta   90.00
_cell.angle_gamma   90.00
#
_symmetry.space_group_name_H-M   'P 1'
#
loop_
_entity.id
_entity.type
_entity.pdbx_description
1 polymer ?
#
loop_
_entity_poly.entity_id
_entity_poly.type
_entity_poly.pdbx_seq_one_letter_code
_entity_poly.pdbx_strand_id
1 'polypeptide(L)'
;MGVRMLETGARDAGAPMSIRRGVRGGAGRALRRGLAAVGLLAVLAGCENSATAYMIDGNQHALILVREQKFFWDDELRQAMVVSRLPACQKRIRIHPGSATLVEMKIYAAGDGLWALHQGARWYLAGTEECRVQDWDNPGDRPPGALVGSFVLKDGAPAFVPAPAAK
;
A
#
# COMPACT_ATOMS: atom_id res chain seq x y z
N MET A 1 -93.71 -25.65 -36.22
CA MET A 1 -94.42 -26.27 -35.07
C MET A 1 -93.47 -27.22 -34.36
N GLY A 2 -93.34 -27.10 -33.03
CA GLY A 2 -92.68 -28.03 -32.11
C GLY A 2 -91.14 -28.07 -32.21
N VAL A 3 -90.35 -28.12 -31.15
CA VAL A 3 -90.61 -28.58 -29.78
C VAL A 3 -89.63 -27.86 -28.84
N ARG A 4 -90.17 -27.30 -27.75
CA ARG A 4 -89.43 -26.93 -26.53
C ARG A 4 -88.90 -28.20 -25.89
N MET A 5 -87.64 -28.23 -25.49
CA MET A 5 -87.27 -28.93 -24.26
C MET A 5 -86.43 -28.02 -23.36
N LEU A 6 -87.00 -27.85 -22.17
CA LEU A 6 -86.44 -27.33 -20.94
C LEU A 6 -85.61 -28.45 -20.27
N GLU A 7 -85.02 -28.14 -19.10
CA GLU A 7 -84.43 -29.07 -18.10
C GLU A 7 -82.94 -29.38 -18.30
N THR A 8 -82.06 -29.44 -17.28
CA THR A 8 -81.98 -28.91 -15.91
C THR A 8 -80.53 -29.19 -15.46
N GLY A 9 -80.00 -28.38 -14.55
CA GLY A 9 -79.11 -28.91 -13.51
C GLY A 9 -77.59 -28.78 -13.69
N ALA A 10 -76.96 -28.75 -12.51
CA ALA A 10 -75.54 -28.92 -12.19
C ALA A 10 -74.63 -27.69 -12.29
N ARG A 11 -74.54 -27.03 -11.13
CA ARG A 11 -73.41 -26.28 -10.59
C ARG A 11 -72.08 -26.98 -10.88
N ASP A 12 -71.07 -26.21 -11.27
CA ASP A 12 -69.71 -26.47 -10.81
C ASP A 12 -68.89 -25.18 -10.72
N ALA A 13 -68.37 -24.97 -9.51
CA ALA A 13 -67.49 -23.89 -9.15
C ALA A 13 -66.06 -24.24 -9.63
N GLY A 14 -65.61 -23.58 -10.69
CA GLY A 14 -64.22 -23.63 -11.16
C GLY A 14 -63.54 -22.27 -10.99
N ALA A 15 -62.68 -22.16 -9.99
CA ALA A 15 -61.91 -20.96 -9.70
C ALA A 15 -60.99 -20.55 -10.87
N PRO A 16 -60.80 -19.25 -11.17
CA PRO A 16 -59.66 -18.82 -11.95
C PRO A 16 -58.41 -18.83 -11.06
N MET A 17 -57.58 -19.85 -11.23
CA MET A 17 -56.23 -19.89 -10.68
C MET A 17 -55.41 -18.79 -11.36
N SER A 18 -55.36 -17.62 -10.71
CA SER A 18 -54.46 -16.52 -11.06
C SER A 18 -53.02 -17.00 -10.90
N ILE A 19 -52.34 -17.18 -12.04
CA ILE A 19 -50.90 -17.42 -12.10
C ILE A 19 -50.23 -16.14 -11.58
N ARG A 20 -49.80 -16.16 -10.31
CA ARG A 20 -48.90 -15.13 -9.78
C ARG A 20 -47.58 -15.24 -10.54
N ARG A 21 -47.39 -14.31 -11.48
CA ARG A 21 -46.14 -14.08 -12.20
C ARG A 21 -45.05 -13.83 -11.16
N GLY A 22 -44.18 -14.83 -10.97
CA GLY A 22 -43.13 -14.82 -9.96
C GLY A 22 -42.23 -13.60 -10.09
N VAL A 23 -41.98 -12.96 -8.96
CA VAL A 23 -40.96 -11.92 -8.78
C VAL A 23 -39.59 -12.56 -9.06
N ARG A 24 -39.15 -12.53 -10.31
CA ARG A 24 -37.75 -12.79 -10.70
C ARG A 24 -37.16 -11.49 -11.21
N GLY A 25 -36.46 -10.74 -10.33
CA GLY A 25 -35.79 -9.52 -10.79
C GLY A 25 -34.82 -8.83 -9.83
N GLY A 26 -34.94 -9.02 -8.51
CA GLY A 26 -34.14 -8.25 -7.54
C GLY A 26 -32.81 -8.89 -7.13
N ALA A 27 -32.84 -10.16 -6.73
CA ALA A 27 -31.73 -10.81 -6.03
C ALA A 27 -30.44 -10.91 -6.85
N GLY A 28 -30.53 -11.27 -8.13
CA GLY A 28 -29.35 -11.39 -9.00
C GLY A 28 -28.68 -10.05 -9.33
N ARG A 29 -29.46 -8.95 -9.33
CA ARG A 29 -28.94 -7.60 -9.60
C ARG A 29 -28.28 -7.01 -8.35
N ALA A 30 -28.83 -7.28 -7.17
CA ALA A 30 -28.21 -6.91 -5.88
C ALA A 30 -26.91 -7.69 -5.64
N LEU A 31 -26.88 -9.00 -5.91
CA LEU A 31 -25.68 -9.83 -5.75
C LEU A 31 -24.55 -9.43 -6.71
N ARG A 32 -24.88 -9.15 -7.99
CA ARG A 32 -23.90 -8.65 -8.97
C ARG A 32 -23.34 -7.28 -8.59
N ARG A 33 -24.16 -6.39 -8.03
CA ARG A 33 -23.70 -5.08 -7.52
C ARG A 33 -22.81 -5.23 -6.29
N GLY A 34 -23.14 -6.16 -5.39
CA GLY A 34 -22.30 -6.49 -4.24
C GLY A 34 -20.93 -7.02 -4.65
N LEU A 35 -20.89 -7.99 -5.57
CA LEU A 35 -19.63 -8.53 -6.10
C LEU A 35 -18.78 -7.47 -6.82
N ALA A 36 -19.41 -6.59 -7.59
CA ALA A 36 -18.71 -5.48 -8.25
C ALA A 36 -18.12 -4.49 -7.22
N ALA A 37 -18.86 -4.19 -6.15
CA ALA A 37 -18.38 -3.32 -5.08
C ALA A 37 -17.22 -3.97 -4.30
N VAL A 38 -17.30 -5.26 -3.98
CA VAL A 38 -16.22 -6.00 -3.32
C VAL A 38 -14.97 -6.09 -4.20
N GLY A 39 -15.14 -6.38 -5.50
CA GLY A 39 -14.02 -6.38 -6.45
C GLY A 39 -13.33 -5.02 -6.56
N LEU A 40 -14.11 -3.93 -6.58
CA LEU A 40 -13.56 -2.57 -6.62
C LEU A 40 -12.80 -2.22 -5.33
N LEU A 41 -13.29 -2.64 -4.16
CA LEU A 41 -12.60 -2.42 -2.88
C LEU A 41 -11.29 -3.21 -2.77
N ALA A 42 -11.25 -4.45 -3.28
CA ALA A 42 -10.04 -5.27 -3.28
C ALA A 42 -8.90 -4.63 -4.11
N VAL A 43 -9.24 -3.89 -5.16
CA VAL A 43 -8.28 -3.15 -6.00
C VAL A 43 -7.65 -1.95 -5.27
N LEU A 44 -8.34 -1.35 -4.29
CA LEU A 44 -7.82 -0.19 -3.54
C LEU A 44 -6.93 -0.59 -2.35
N ALA A 45 -7.04 -1.82 -1.84
CA ALA A 45 -6.35 -2.25 -0.63
C ALA A 45 -4.87 -2.66 -0.84
N GLY A 46 -4.38 -2.65 -2.09
CA GLY A 46 -3.09 -3.23 -2.46
C GLY A 46 -1.94 -2.25 -2.74
N CYS A 47 -2.13 -0.93 -2.63
CA CYS A 47 -1.07 0.02 -2.93
C CYS A 47 -0.23 0.36 -1.69
N GLU A 48 1.09 0.16 -1.75
CA GLU A 48 1.99 0.63 -0.70
C GLU A 48 2.12 2.16 -0.71
N ASN A 49 1.87 2.79 0.43
CA ASN A 49 2.24 4.19 0.70
C ASN A 49 2.73 4.28 2.14
N SER A 50 4.02 4.05 2.34
CA SER A 50 4.64 3.89 3.64
C SER A 50 5.75 4.90 3.87
N ALA A 51 5.95 5.27 5.13
CA ALA A 51 7.08 6.07 5.58
C ALA A 51 7.62 5.48 6.88
N THR A 52 8.94 5.32 6.96
CA THR A 52 9.62 4.82 8.14
C THR A 52 10.85 5.66 8.45
N ALA A 53 11.10 5.93 9.72
CA ALA A 53 12.03 6.98 10.14
C ALA A 53 13.08 6.46 11.12
N TYR A 54 14.31 6.86 10.88
CA TYR A 54 15.38 6.87 11.86
C TYR A 54 15.42 8.27 12.47
N MET A 55 15.07 8.36 13.75
CA MET A 55 15.11 9.60 14.52
C MET A 55 16.53 9.75 15.10
N ILE A 56 17.24 10.80 14.67
CA ILE A 56 18.63 11.06 15.06
C ILE A 56 18.65 11.77 16.41
N ASP A 57 17.91 12.88 16.49
CA ASP A 57 17.74 13.67 17.72
C ASP A 57 16.30 14.23 17.78
N GLY A 58 15.54 13.70 18.73
CA GLY A 58 14.13 14.05 18.93
C GLY A 58 13.28 13.85 17.68
N ASN A 59 12.25 14.70 17.51
CA ASN A 59 11.32 14.66 16.38
C ASN A 59 11.65 15.62 15.23
N GLN A 60 12.72 16.42 15.37
CA GLN A 60 13.09 17.46 14.41
C GLN A 60 14.24 17.05 13.49
N HIS A 61 15.01 16.02 13.89
CA HIS A 61 16.19 15.54 13.15
C HIS A 61 16.02 14.06 12.80
N ALA A 62 15.82 13.76 11.51
CA ALA A 62 15.50 12.41 11.06
C ALA A 62 15.92 12.13 9.61
N LEU A 63 16.14 10.84 9.33
CA LEU A 63 16.15 10.28 7.98
C LEU A 63 14.90 9.43 7.82
N ILE A 64 14.13 9.65 6.75
CA ILE A 64 12.86 8.95 6.53
C ILE A 64 12.89 8.31 5.15
N LEU A 65 12.70 7.00 5.10
CA LEU A 65 12.45 6.29 3.86
C LEU A 65 10.95 6.34 3.54
N VAL A 66 10.61 6.89 2.38
CA VAL A 66 9.26 6.92 1.84
C VAL A 66 9.19 5.97 0.64
N ARG A 67 8.16 5.12 0.60
CA ARG A 67 7.90 4.18 -0.48
C ARG A 67 6.47 4.35 -0.97
N GLU A 68 6.31 4.59 -2.26
CA GLU A 68 5.02 4.85 -2.90
C GLU A 68 4.86 3.93 -4.13
N GLN A 69 3.87 3.05 -4.08
CA GLN A 69 3.43 2.26 -5.22
C GLN A 69 2.37 3.03 -6.00
N LYS A 70 2.59 3.24 -7.30
CA LYS A 70 1.65 4.02 -8.11
C LYS A 70 0.38 3.23 -8.40
N PHE A 71 0.51 1.97 -8.76
CA PHE A 71 -0.61 1.05 -8.98
C PHE A 71 -0.35 -0.31 -8.30
N PHE A 72 -1.41 -1.01 -7.88
CA PHE A 72 -1.27 -2.29 -7.16
C PHE A 72 -0.62 -3.42 -7.98
N TRP A 73 -0.57 -3.28 -9.31
CA TRP A 73 0.08 -4.22 -10.24
C TRP A 73 1.52 -3.81 -10.60
N ASP A 74 2.02 -2.71 -10.06
CA ASP A 74 3.41 -2.29 -10.29
C ASP A 74 4.33 -3.08 -9.37
N ASP A 75 5.29 -3.81 -9.92
CA ASP A 75 6.33 -4.51 -9.14
C ASP A 75 7.42 -3.55 -8.63
N GLU A 76 7.45 -2.34 -9.19
CA GLU A 76 8.38 -1.26 -8.85
C GLU A 76 7.70 -0.19 -7.98
N LEU A 77 8.34 0.16 -6.87
CA LEU A 77 7.91 1.22 -5.96
C LEU A 77 8.81 2.43 -6.08
N ARG A 78 8.20 3.60 -6.15
CA ARG A 78 8.94 4.86 -6.08
C ARG A 78 9.49 5.01 -4.67
N GLN A 79 10.78 5.30 -4.57
CA GLN A 79 11.43 5.54 -3.30
C GLN A 79 11.92 6.99 -3.20
N ALA A 80 11.85 7.53 -1.99
CA ALA A 80 12.46 8.80 -1.66
C ALA A 80 13.03 8.76 -0.24
N MET A 81 14.13 9.47 -0.06
CA MET A 81 14.64 9.79 1.26
C MET A 81 14.21 11.21 1.63
N VAL A 82 13.62 11.38 2.81
CA VAL A 82 13.45 12.69 3.42
C VAL A 82 14.57 12.87 4.43
N VAL A 83 15.35 13.92 4.25
CA VAL A 83 16.31 14.41 5.25
C VAL A 83 15.67 15.59 5.98
N SER A 84 15.71 15.57 7.30
CA SER A 84 15.12 16.61 8.14
C SER A 84 16.06 16.99 9.26
N ARG A 85 16.24 18.29 9.48
CA ARG A 85 16.80 18.92 10.67
C ARG A 85 16.16 20.29 10.81
N LEU A 86 14.96 20.31 11.37
CA LEU A 86 14.15 21.53 11.44
C LEU A 86 14.81 22.57 12.36
N PRO A 87 14.67 23.88 12.05
CA PRO A 87 13.95 24.44 10.90
C PRO A 87 14.80 24.52 9.62
N ALA A 88 16.10 24.26 9.69
CA ALA A 88 17.05 24.55 8.60
C ALA A 88 16.91 23.60 7.39
N CYS A 89 16.55 22.34 7.62
CA CYS A 89 16.42 21.33 6.58
C CYS A 89 15.12 20.54 6.70
N GLN A 90 14.38 20.44 5.60
CA GLN A 90 13.41 19.37 5.35
C GLN A 90 13.23 19.21 3.84
N LYS A 91 13.72 18.11 3.27
CA LYS A 91 13.62 17.89 1.83
C LYS A 91 13.39 16.42 1.51
N ARG A 92 12.44 16.17 0.61
CA ARG A 92 12.22 14.86 -0.03
C ARG A 92 13.04 14.76 -1.31
N ILE A 93 13.96 13.81 -1.38
CA ILE A 93 14.79 13.54 -2.55
C ILE A 93 14.47 12.14 -3.05
N ARG A 94 14.16 12.01 -4.35
CA ARG A 94 13.96 10.70 -4.98
C ARG A 94 15.28 9.96 -5.04
N ILE A 95 15.23 8.67 -4.70
CA ILE A 95 16.33 7.72 -4.92
C ILE A 95 15.89 6.69 -5.96
N HIS A 96 16.75 5.72 -6.26
CA HIS A 96 16.38 4.67 -7.21
C HIS A 96 15.12 3.94 -6.74
N PRO A 97 14.24 3.52 -7.65
CA PRO A 97 13.07 2.72 -7.31
C PRO A 97 13.45 1.40 -6.63
N GLY A 98 12.52 0.88 -5.84
CA GLY A 98 12.66 -0.39 -5.14
C GLY A 98 11.66 -1.43 -5.63
N SER A 99 11.75 -2.64 -5.09
CA SER A 99 10.76 -3.69 -5.31
C SER A 99 9.57 -3.59 -4.34
N ALA A 100 8.50 -4.32 -4.62
CA ALA A 100 7.38 -4.52 -3.70
C ALA A 100 7.84 -5.03 -2.33
N THR A 101 8.74 -6.02 -2.30
CA THR A 101 9.43 -6.42 -1.07
C THR A 101 10.50 -5.39 -0.70
N LEU A 102 10.50 -4.92 0.55
CA LEU A 102 11.54 -4.00 1.03
C LEU A 102 12.89 -4.72 1.07
N VAL A 103 13.80 -4.30 0.20
CA VAL A 103 15.23 -4.59 0.36
C VAL A 103 15.73 -3.77 1.55
N GLU A 104 16.33 -4.45 2.53
CA GLU A 104 16.90 -3.81 3.72
C GLU A 104 17.80 -2.63 3.30
N MET A 105 17.56 -1.47 3.92
CA MET A 105 18.44 -0.30 3.78
C MET A 105 19.19 -0.10 5.08
N LYS A 106 20.50 -0.37 5.06
CA LYS A 106 21.40 -0.15 6.20
C LYS A 106 21.82 1.30 6.26
N ILE A 107 21.91 1.84 7.47
CA ILE A 107 22.30 3.22 7.76
C ILE A 107 23.59 3.19 8.54
N TYR A 108 24.61 3.86 8.01
CA TYR A 108 25.92 3.98 8.63
C TYR A 108 26.22 5.42 8.95
N ALA A 109 26.92 5.66 10.06
CA ALA A 109 27.54 6.95 10.32
C ALA A 109 28.61 7.22 9.24
N ALA A 110 28.63 8.43 8.69
CA ALA A 110 29.61 8.83 7.67
C ALA A 110 30.36 10.13 8.01
N GLY A 111 30.05 10.74 9.16
CA GLY A 111 30.62 12.01 9.62
C GLY A 111 29.55 12.86 10.29
N ASP A 112 29.91 14.08 10.67
CA ASP A 112 29.00 15.00 11.34
C ASP A 112 27.86 15.41 10.40
N GLY A 113 26.63 15.10 10.80
CA GLY A 113 25.45 15.41 10.00
C GLY A 113 25.36 14.65 8.67
N LEU A 114 26.13 13.57 8.50
CA LEU A 114 26.23 12.78 7.29
C LEU A 114 26.05 11.27 7.56
N TRP A 115 25.22 10.62 6.76
CA TRP A 115 24.96 9.19 6.83
C TRP A 115 25.10 8.53 5.47
N ALA A 116 25.71 7.35 5.45
CA ALA A 116 25.72 6.50 4.28
C ALA A 116 24.56 5.50 4.34
N LEU A 117 23.78 5.45 3.27
CA LEU A 117 22.65 4.55 3.12
C LEU A 117 23.02 3.47 2.12
N HIS A 118 22.87 2.20 2.51
CA HIS A 118 23.18 1.07 1.64
C HIS A 118 21.95 0.21 1.42
N GLN A 119 21.51 0.09 0.18
CA GLN A 119 20.35 -0.72 -0.20
C GLN A 119 20.69 -1.59 -1.42
N GLY A 120 20.73 -2.90 -1.23
CA GLY A 120 21.14 -3.84 -2.27
C GLY A 120 22.59 -3.61 -2.69
N ALA A 121 22.80 -3.15 -3.92
CA ALA A 121 24.12 -2.78 -4.47
C ALA A 121 24.33 -1.26 -4.55
N ARG A 122 23.41 -0.46 -4.00
CA ARG A 122 23.42 1.00 -4.14
C ARG A 122 23.78 1.69 -2.84
N TRP A 123 24.65 2.67 -2.97
CA TRP A 123 25.06 3.57 -1.91
C TRP A 123 24.54 4.98 -2.16
N TYR A 124 24.12 5.63 -1.07
CA TYR A 124 23.76 7.03 -1.05
C TYR A 124 24.45 7.73 0.11
N LEU A 125 24.70 9.02 -0.04
CA LEU A 125 25.06 9.90 1.06
C LEU A 125 23.89 10.85 1.35
N ALA A 126 23.45 10.86 2.60
CA ALA A 126 22.41 11.73 3.10
C ALA A 126 23.02 12.72 4.09
N GLY A 127 22.92 14.01 3.76
CA GLY A 127 23.39 15.12 4.59
C GLY A 127 22.22 15.98 5.05
N THR A 128 22.15 16.24 6.36
CA THR A 128 21.11 17.11 6.94
C THR A 128 21.52 18.58 7.02
N GLU A 129 22.81 18.90 6.86
CA GLU A 129 23.31 20.28 6.84
C GLU A 129 23.01 20.95 5.49
N GLU A 130 23.45 20.35 4.38
CA GLU A 130 23.16 20.84 3.02
C GLU A 130 21.80 20.35 2.50
N CYS A 131 21.05 19.62 3.33
CA CYS A 131 19.72 19.10 3.03
C CYS A 131 19.66 18.34 1.71
N ARG A 132 20.52 17.33 1.55
CA ARG A 132 20.77 16.63 0.30
C ARG A 132 20.83 15.11 0.50
N VAL A 133 20.38 14.39 -0.53
CA VAL A 133 20.69 12.98 -0.74
C VAL A 133 21.24 12.83 -2.15
N GLN A 134 22.29 12.04 -2.32
CA GLN A 134 22.94 11.79 -3.61
C GLN A 134 23.41 10.35 -3.72
N ASP A 135 23.43 9.82 -4.94
CA ASP A 135 24.15 8.58 -5.22
C ASP A 135 25.62 8.76 -4.81
N TRP A 136 26.19 7.74 -4.19
CA TRP A 136 27.58 7.73 -3.78
C TRP A 136 28.26 6.51 -4.37
N ASP A 137 29.28 6.75 -5.18
CA ASP A 137 30.21 5.70 -5.57
C ASP A 137 31.12 5.44 -4.36
N ASN A 138 30.85 4.35 -3.64
CA ASN A 138 31.59 3.95 -2.45
C ASN A 138 32.73 3.00 -2.83
N PRO A 139 33.95 3.51 -3.08
CA PRO A 139 35.04 2.68 -3.56
C PRO A 139 35.40 1.60 -2.56
N GLY A 140 35.28 0.35 -2.99
CA GLY A 140 35.58 -0.84 -2.20
C GLY A 140 34.41 -1.37 -1.37
N ASP A 141 33.20 -0.83 -1.53
CA ASP A 141 31.97 -1.35 -0.91
C ASP A 141 32.07 -1.53 0.62
N ARG A 142 32.83 -0.64 1.27
CA ARG A 142 33.08 -0.67 2.71
C ARG A 142 32.30 0.45 3.40
N PRO A 143 31.58 0.17 4.51
CA PRO A 143 30.92 1.22 5.26
C PRO A 143 31.92 2.27 5.77
N PRO A 144 31.59 3.57 5.70
CA PRO A 144 32.49 4.64 6.16
C PRO A 144 32.56 4.74 7.69
N GLY A 145 31.66 4.07 8.42
CA GLY A 145 31.60 4.13 9.88
C GLY A 145 30.69 3.06 10.46
N ALA A 146 30.35 3.22 11.74
CA ALA A 146 29.54 2.26 12.48
C ALA A 146 28.12 2.12 11.90
N LEU A 147 27.58 0.90 11.97
CA LEU A 147 26.17 0.65 11.66
C LEU A 147 25.31 1.31 12.73
N VAL A 148 24.39 2.17 12.31
CA VAL A 148 23.42 2.84 13.16
C VAL A 148 22.15 2.00 13.30
N GLY A 149 21.74 1.37 12.21
CA GLY A 149 20.55 0.52 12.14
C GLY A 149 20.13 0.30 10.70
N SER A 150 18.91 -0.20 10.52
CA SER A 150 18.37 -0.53 9.20
C SER A 150 16.89 -0.22 9.09
N PHE A 151 16.44 0.18 7.90
CA PHE A 151 15.05 0.06 7.51
C PHE A 151 14.80 -1.35 6.98
N VAL A 152 13.90 -2.08 7.64
CA VAL A 152 13.55 -3.47 7.33
C VAL A 152 12.05 -3.64 7.23
N LEU A 153 11.60 -4.73 6.60
CA LEU A 153 10.21 -5.16 6.71
C LEU A 153 10.05 -5.90 8.04
N LYS A 154 9.24 -5.36 8.94
CA LYS A 154 8.91 -5.98 10.22
C LYS A 154 7.40 -6.11 10.34
N ASP A 155 6.92 -7.33 10.56
CA ASP A 155 5.48 -7.62 10.72
C ASP A 155 4.63 -7.09 9.54
N GLY A 156 5.18 -7.13 8.33
CA GLY A 156 4.52 -6.67 7.11
C GLY A 156 4.57 -5.16 6.84
N ALA A 157 5.25 -4.37 7.69
CA ALA A 157 5.39 -2.92 7.52
C ALA A 157 6.87 -2.46 7.58
N PRO A 158 7.27 -1.43 6.83
CA PRO A 158 8.60 -0.85 6.96
C PRO A 158 8.85 -0.24 8.35
N ALA A 159 9.91 -0.67 9.01
CA ALA A 159 10.30 -0.21 10.34
C ALA A 159 11.80 0.08 10.40
N PHE A 160 12.19 1.07 11.21
CA PHE A 160 13.58 1.23 11.62
C PHE A 160 13.90 0.26 12.76
N VAL A 161 15.02 -0.44 12.64
CA VAL A 161 15.58 -1.29 13.69
C VAL A 161 16.99 -0.80 14.00
N PRO A 162 17.28 -0.38 15.25
CA PRO A 162 18.60 0.07 15.63
C PRO A 162 19.61 -1.08 15.58
N ALA A 163 20.87 -0.76 15.27
CA ALA A 163 21.95 -1.72 15.38
C ALA A 163 22.11 -2.18 16.84
N PRO A 164 22.49 -3.44 17.08
CA PRO A 164 22.85 -3.87 18.43
C PRO A 164 24.02 -3.02 18.94
N ALA A 165 23.96 -2.64 20.21
CA ALA A 165 25.04 -1.88 20.84
C ALA A 165 26.38 -2.63 20.66
N ALA A 166 27.41 -1.91 20.22
CA ALA A 166 28.75 -2.45 20.17
C ALA A 166 29.17 -2.86 21.59
N LYS A 167 29.61 -4.12 21.75
CA LYS A 167 30.18 -4.63 22.99
C LYS A 167 31.62 -4.17 23.14
#